data_AF-A0AAE6W0A8-F1
#
_entry.id   AF-A0AAE6W0A8-F1
#
_cell.length_a   1.000
_cell.length_b   1.000
_cell.length_c   1.000
_cell.angle_alpha   90.00
_cell.angle_beta   90.00
_cell.angle_gamma   90.00
#
_symmetry.space_group_name_H-M   'P 1'
#
loop_
_entity.id
_entity.type
_entity.pdbx_description
1 polymer ?
#
loop_
_entity_poly.entity_id
_entity_poly.type
_entity_poly.pdbx_seq_one_letter_code
_entity_poly.pdbx_strand_id
1 'polypeptide(L)'
;MSATAASLHAETAYSTPCGYIQTDLNAKTTGYLGLGVHPEALMQHTLEENNITVSGSKITITDPDVNFTDLMETDSAYVLELIFGDEAMALPLNRDAWKKPAPSWTANKITVDDKSAADLIKNSKPVSYVLRKARTLNDVLGGDNTFSLKSGTSGTADAVYISTSPSIQIPVYHSATENKWMRRGSRDDMGLLPVFNHEPLKIVRKAGNGVQAFVIGEVAQKHQRLQLSQESTLLHTGLPVPQTLLSTSLHTALPDPSSDVVYVPLTPGGPLEPCYYDSSSGQWKNRDTGENVSSTAVEGILNILSVTRLPAYTTVQTNTLPTPQ
;
A
#
# COMPACT_ATOMS: atom_id res chain seq x y z
N MET A 1 24.11 -37.47 -18.39
CA MET A 1 22.85 -37.03 -17.76
C MET A 1 23.19 -35.87 -16.86
N SER A 2 22.71 -34.67 -17.18
CA SER A 2 23.03 -33.44 -16.43
C SER A 2 22.01 -33.29 -15.30
N ALA A 3 22.50 -33.22 -14.06
CA ALA A 3 21.67 -32.93 -12.90
C ALA A 3 21.33 -31.43 -12.91
N THR A 4 20.07 -31.10 -13.15
CA THR A 4 19.53 -29.76 -13.01
C THR A 4 19.65 -29.37 -11.53
N ALA A 5 20.46 -28.36 -11.22
CA ALA A 5 20.51 -27.78 -9.89
C ALA A 5 19.13 -27.15 -9.61
N ALA A 6 18.35 -27.76 -8.73
CA ALA A 6 17.18 -27.12 -8.17
C ALA A 6 17.66 -25.90 -7.38
N SER A 7 17.25 -24.72 -7.82
CA SER A 7 17.30 -23.49 -7.03
C SER A 7 16.54 -23.74 -5.74
N LEU A 8 17.26 -23.92 -4.63
CA LEU A 8 16.66 -23.79 -3.30
C LEU A 8 16.28 -22.31 -3.15
N HIS A 9 15.03 -21.97 -3.45
CA HIS A 9 14.43 -20.78 -2.87
C HIS A 9 14.37 -21.04 -1.37
N ALA A 10 15.14 -20.27 -0.59
CA ALA A 10 14.99 -20.25 0.85
C ALA A 10 13.54 -19.86 1.14
N GLU A 11 12.73 -20.81 1.60
CA GLU A 11 11.40 -20.52 2.12
C GLU A 11 11.60 -19.77 3.44
N THR A 12 11.38 -18.45 3.42
CA THR A 12 11.22 -17.71 4.67
C THR A 12 10.00 -18.29 5.36
N ALA A 13 10.22 -19.01 6.47
CA ALA A 13 9.15 -19.52 7.29
C ALA A 13 8.47 -18.35 7.98
N TYR A 14 7.23 -18.06 7.58
CA TYR A 14 6.42 -17.06 8.26
C TYR A 14 5.64 -17.72 9.39
N SER A 15 5.63 -17.07 10.56
CA SER A 15 4.90 -17.54 11.75
C SER A 15 3.41 -17.19 11.72
N THR A 16 2.97 -16.46 10.70
CA THR A 16 1.60 -15.95 10.50
C THR A 16 1.04 -16.38 9.14
N PRO A 17 -0.28 -16.31 8.92
CA PRO A 17 -0.86 -16.67 7.62
C PRO A 17 -0.32 -15.81 6.48
N CYS A 18 0.27 -16.48 5.49
CA CYS A 18 0.86 -15.85 4.33
C CYS A 18 0.08 -16.13 3.06
N GLY A 19 0.17 -15.19 2.13
CA GLY A 19 -0.42 -15.29 0.82
C GLY A 19 0.43 -14.55 -0.20
N TYR A 20 -0.10 -14.52 -1.41
CA TYR A 20 0.49 -13.73 -2.48
C TYR A 20 -0.60 -12.93 -3.18
N ILE A 21 -0.22 -11.77 -3.70
CA ILE A 21 -1.03 -10.98 -4.61
C ILE A 21 -0.42 -11.10 -5.98
N GLN A 22 -1.23 -11.53 -6.94
CA GLN A 22 -0.89 -11.54 -8.34
C GLN A 22 -1.53 -10.33 -9.02
N THR A 23 -0.77 -9.60 -9.83
CA THR A 23 -1.28 -8.51 -10.65
C THR A 23 -0.76 -8.65 -12.08
N ASP A 24 -1.69 -8.67 -13.03
CA ASP A 24 -1.34 -8.63 -14.45
C ASP A 24 -1.06 -7.18 -14.87
N LEU A 25 0.15 -6.93 -15.37
CA LEU A 25 0.61 -5.64 -15.88
C LEU A 25 0.71 -5.71 -17.40
N ASN A 26 -0.35 -5.26 -18.07
CA ASN A 26 -0.41 -5.29 -19.53
C ASN A 26 0.54 -4.30 -20.19
N ALA A 27 1.04 -4.64 -21.38
CA ALA A 27 1.90 -3.75 -22.13
C ALA A 27 1.12 -2.54 -22.68
N LYS A 28 1.78 -1.38 -22.76
CA LYS A 28 1.21 -0.12 -23.28
C LYS A 28 0.02 0.42 -22.48
N THR A 29 -0.21 -0.07 -21.27
CA THR A 29 -1.25 0.41 -20.36
C THR A 29 -0.65 0.99 -19.08
N THR A 30 -1.50 1.62 -18.28
CA THR A 30 -1.21 1.92 -16.88
C THR A 30 -1.87 0.85 -16.02
N GLY A 31 -1.08 0.26 -15.12
CA GLY A 31 -1.55 -0.67 -14.10
C GLY A 31 -1.12 -0.20 -12.71
N TYR A 32 -1.67 -0.83 -11.68
CA TYR A 32 -1.35 -0.53 -10.29
C TYR A 32 -0.95 -1.83 -9.63
N LEU A 33 0.30 -1.90 -9.20
CA LEU A 33 0.78 -3.00 -8.38
C LEU A 33 0.51 -2.64 -6.92
N GLY A 34 -0.32 -3.46 -6.29
CA GLY A 34 -0.57 -3.35 -4.87
C GLY A 34 0.23 -4.37 -4.10
N LEU A 35 0.74 -3.95 -2.95
CA LEU A 35 1.53 -4.83 -2.12
C LEU A 35 0.61 -5.71 -1.28
N GLY A 36 -0.40 -5.13 -0.61
CA GLY A 36 -1.53 -5.80 0.08
C GLY A 36 -1.23 -6.94 1.05
N VAL A 37 0.04 -7.27 1.21
CA VAL A 37 0.61 -8.20 2.16
C VAL A 37 1.65 -7.48 2.98
N HIS A 38 1.72 -7.82 4.27
CA HIS A 38 2.61 -7.20 5.23
C HIS A 38 4.00 -7.84 5.21
N PRO A 39 5.07 -7.04 5.36
CA PRO A 39 6.35 -7.54 5.83
C PRO A 39 6.18 -8.22 7.19
N GLU A 40 7.07 -9.14 7.54
CA GLU A 40 7.07 -9.80 8.85
C GLU A 40 7.05 -8.80 10.02
N ALA A 41 6.37 -9.17 11.10
CA ALA A 41 6.34 -8.38 12.33
C ALA A 41 7.68 -8.45 13.05
N LEU A 42 8.26 -7.29 13.36
CA LEU A 42 9.43 -7.17 14.22
C LEU A 42 9.05 -7.23 15.70
N MET A 43 7.87 -6.69 16.03
CA MET A 43 7.35 -6.62 17.39
C MET A 43 5.83 -6.48 17.34
N GLN A 44 5.17 -7.05 18.34
CA GLN A 44 3.77 -6.78 18.64
C GLN A 44 3.63 -6.60 20.14
N HIS A 45 2.91 -5.55 20.56
CA HIS A 45 2.71 -5.28 21.98
C HIS A 45 1.31 -4.73 22.26
N THR A 46 0.76 -5.09 23.41
CA THR A 46 -0.52 -4.58 23.90
C THR A 46 -0.30 -3.22 24.54
N LEU A 47 -1.20 -2.28 24.24
CA LEU A 47 -1.14 -0.93 24.76
C LEU A 47 -2.08 -0.78 25.95
N GLU A 48 -1.54 -0.22 27.02
CA GLU A 48 -2.30 0.38 28.10
C GLU A 48 -2.75 1.80 27.74
N GLU A 49 -3.78 2.29 28.41
CA GLU A 49 -4.41 3.58 28.12
C GLU A 49 -3.41 4.76 28.12
N ASN A 50 -2.41 4.71 29.01
CA ASN A 50 -1.39 5.74 29.16
C ASN A 50 -0.22 5.62 28.18
N ASN A 51 -0.13 4.52 27.42
CA ASN A 51 0.94 4.36 26.45
C ASN A 51 0.77 5.27 25.23
N ILE A 52 -0.42 5.84 24.99
CA ILE A 52 -0.66 6.73 23.84
C ILE A 52 -1.16 8.10 24.25
N THR A 53 -0.34 9.09 23.91
CA THR A 53 -0.66 10.51 24.06
C THR A 53 -0.78 11.18 22.70
N VAL A 54 -1.71 12.13 22.60
CA VAL A 54 -1.89 12.94 21.40
C VAL A 54 -1.86 14.42 21.81
N SER A 55 -1.00 15.19 21.16
CA SER A 55 -0.86 16.63 21.37
C SER A 55 -0.82 17.34 20.02
N GLY A 56 -1.90 18.06 19.67
CA GLY A 56 -2.04 18.63 18.34
C GLY A 56 -2.16 17.53 17.26
N SER A 57 -1.21 17.53 16.32
CA SER A 57 -1.00 16.49 15.29
C SER A 57 -0.02 15.39 15.71
N LYS A 58 0.67 15.57 16.84
CA LYS A 58 1.69 14.66 17.32
C LYS A 58 1.05 13.50 18.10
N ILE A 59 1.32 12.28 17.67
CA ILE A 59 0.99 11.03 18.35
C ILE A 59 2.29 10.51 18.97
N THR A 60 2.27 10.15 20.25
CA THR A 60 3.41 9.52 20.92
C THR A 60 2.97 8.23 21.57
N ILE A 61 3.62 7.14 21.15
CA ILE A 61 3.56 5.83 21.81
C ILE A 61 4.74 5.77 22.78
N THR A 62 4.47 5.49 24.05
CA THR A 62 5.48 5.23 25.07
C THR A 62 5.31 3.80 25.55
N ASP A 63 6.33 2.99 25.35
CA ASP A 63 6.32 1.58 25.70
C ASP A 63 7.57 1.27 26.54
N PRO A 64 7.43 1.15 27.88
CA PRO A 64 8.57 0.96 28.76
C PRO A 64 9.22 -0.41 28.61
N ASP A 65 8.49 -1.39 28.07
CA ASP A 65 8.94 -2.78 27.97
C ASP A 65 9.64 -3.09 26.65
N VAL A 66 9.59 -2.16 25.69
CA VAL A 66 10.18 -2.30 24.36
C VAL A 66 11.29 -1.29 24.14
N ASN A 67 12.45 -1.76 23.67
CA ASN A 67 13.54 -0.90 23.20
C ASN A 67 13.56 -0.81 21.66
N PHE A 68 12.95 0.23 21.11
CA PHE A 68 12.89 0.47 19.66
C PHE A 68 14.25 0.71 19.01
N THR A 69 15.27 1.17 19.75
CA THR A 69 16.62 1.32 19.16
C THR A 69 17.29 -0.02 18.90
N ASP A 70 16.85 -1.09 19.55
CA ASP A 70 17.35 -2.45 19.31
C ASP A 70 16.62 -3.11 18.12
N LEU A 71 15.44 -2.59 17.75
CA LEU A 71 14.58 -3.12 16.70
C LEU A 71 14.68 -2.35 15.37
N MET A 72 15.08 -1.08 15.42
CA MET A 72 14.97 -0.15 14.31
C MET A 72 16.30 0.54 13.96
N GLU A 73 16.57 0.66 12.67
CA GLU A 73 17.76 1.26 12.08
C GLU A 73 17.44 2.65 11.55
N THR A 74 18.35 3.61 11.73
CA THR A 74 18.12 5.01 11.38
C THR A 74 17.92 5.26 9.88
N ASP A 75 18.54 4.42 9.05
CA ASP A 75 18.52 4.52 7.58
C ASP A 75 17.38 3.70 6.95
N SER A 76 16.47 3.17 7.78
CA SER A 76 15.33 2.35 7.36
C SER A 76 13.99 3.03 7.67
N ALA A 77 12.97 2.69 6.87
CA ALA A 77 11.59 3.07 7.12
C ALA A 77 10.82 1.90 7.72
N TYR A 78 9.76 2.21 8.45
CA TYR A 78 8.96 1.23 9.18
C TYR A 78 7.47 1.52 9.03
N VAL A 79 6.66 0.50 9.32
CA VAL A 79 5.21 0.61 9.43
C VAL A 79 4.84 0.34 10.87
N LEU A 80 4.16 1.30 11.47
CA LEU A 80 3.51 1.15 12.77
C LEU A 80 2.02 0.92 12.53
N GLU A 81 1.59 -0.32 12.70
CA GLU A 81 0.19 -0.72 12.57
C GLU A 81 -0.50 -0.62 13.93
N LEU A 82 -1.43 0.33 14.07
CA LEU A 82 -2.24 0.54 15.27
C LEU A 82 -3.53 -0.26 15.18
N ILE A 83 -3.85 -1.06 16.21
CA ILE A 83 -5.00 -1.96 16.22
C ILE A 83 -6.10 -1.39 17.14
N PHE A 84 -7.33 -1.27 16.64
CA PHE A 84 -8.50 -0.73 17.34
C PHE A 84 -9.57 -1.81 17.57
N GLY A 85 -9.16 -3.05 17.84
CA GLY A 85 -10.04 -4.21 17.96
C GLY A 85 -10.04 -5.04 16.67
N ASP A 86 -11.08 -4.90 15.85
CA ASP A 86 -11.22 -5.54 14.53
C ASP A 86 -10.67 -4.69 13.37
N GLU A 87 -10.35 -3.42 13.64
CA GLU A 87 -9.74 -2.50 12.69
C GLU A 87 -8.23 -2.29 12.95
N ALA A 88 -7.49 -1.98 11.89
CA ALA A 88 -6.07 -1.66 11.90
C ALA A 88 -5.76 -0.41 11.05
N MET A 89 -4.80 0.40 11.48
CA MET A 89 -4.34 1.60 10.78
C MET A 89 -2.83 1.58 10.64
N ALA A 90 -2.32 1.61 9.40
CA ALA A 90 -0.88 1.62 9.14
C ALA A 90 -0.35 3.05 9.07
N LEU A 91 0.61 3.40 9.92
CA LEU A 91 1.31 4.68 9.92
C LEU A 91 2.76 4.51 9.44
N PRO A 92 3.20 5.25 8.41
CA PRO A 92 4.58 5.22 7.96
C PRO A 92 5.49 5.94 8.96
N LEU A 93 6.56 5.28 9.38
CA LEU A 93 7.65 5.86 10.18
C LEU A 93 8.88 6.07 9.30
N ASN A 94 9.57 7.20 9.48
CA ASN A 94 10.72 7.58 8.67
C ASN A 94 10.48 7.37 7.15
N ARG A 95 9.33 7.81 6.62
CA ARG A 95 8.99 7.68 5.20
C ARG A 95 10.13 8.14 4.27
N ASP A 96 10.81 9.20 4.67
CA ASP A 96 11.95 9.77 3.96
C ASP A 96 13.30 9.12 4.33
N ALA A 97 13.35 7.90 4.87
CA ALA A 97 14.57 7.21 5.32
C ALA A 97 15.71 7.23 4.28
N TRP A 98 15.36 7.19 3.00
CA TRP A 98 16.30 7.32 1.87
C TRP A 98 17.06 8.66 1.84
N LYS A 99 16.54 9.70 2.49
CA LYS A 99 17.18 10.99 2.75
C LYS A 99 17.89 11.08 4.11
N LYS A 100 17.87 10.00 4.90
CA LYS A 100 18.47 9.90 6.25
C LYS A 100 17.95 10.96 7.24
N PRO A 101 16.64 11.00 7.51
CA PRO A 101 16.06 11.92 8.48
C PRO A 101 16.44 11.52 9.91
N ALA A 102 16.22 12.43 10.86
CA ALA A 102 16.29 12.06 12.27
C ALA A 102 15.23 10.98 12.58
N PRO A 103 15.56 9.96 13.39
CA PRO A 103 14.62 8.92 13.75
C PRO A 103 13.35 9.46 14.42
N SER A 104 12.21 8.89 14.06
CA SER A 104 10.93 9.17 14.71
C SER A 104 10.75 8.41 16.03
N TRP A 105 11.83 7.85 16.60
CA TRP A 105 11.81 7.05 17.83
C TRP A 105 13.02 7.32 18.73
N THR A 106 12.85 6.97 20.00
CA THR A 106 13.91 6.75 20.98
C THR A 106 13.76 5.35 21.57
N ALA A 107 14.57 4.97 22.56
CA ALA A 107 14.51 3.63 23.16
C ALA A 107 13.07 3.18 23.48
N ASN A 108 12.29 3.97 24.21
CA ASN A 108 10.96 3.55 24.66
C ASN A 108 9.82 4.39 24.06
N LYS A 109 10.08 5.14 22.99
CA LYS A 109 9.07 6.01 22.40
C LYS A 109 9.09 6.02 20.88
N ILE A 110 7.91 5.96 20.28
CA ILE A 110 7.68 6.29 18.87
C ILE A 110 6.87 7.59 18.81
N THR A 111 7.24 8.48 17.91
CA THR A 111 6.54 9.73 17.61
C THR A 111 6.11 9.73 16.15
N VAL A 112 4.86 10.10 15.91
CA VAL A 112 4.31 10.32 14.56
C VAL A 112 3.68 11.71 14.50
N ASP A 113 3.85 12.42 13.39
CA ASP A 113 3.18 13.68 13.13
C ASP A 113 2.17 13.49 11.98
N ASP A 114 0.90 13.27 12.35
CA ASP A 114 -0.21 13.12 11.41
C ASP A 114 -1.49 13.64 12.07
N LYS A 115 -1.99 14.78 11.58
CA LYS A 115 -3.16 15.45 12.14
C LYS A 115 -4.42 14.59 12.03
N SER A 116 -4.62 13.90 10.91
CA SER A 116 -5.81 13.11 10.65
C SER A 116 -5.84 11.86 11.52
N ALA A 117 -4.69 11.18 11.66
CA ALA A 117 -4.55 10.06 12.57
C ALA A 117 -4.68 10.50 14.04
N ALA A 118 -4.11 11.65 14.40
CA ALA A 118 -4.19 12.21 15.75
C ALA A 118 -5.63 12.49 16.17
N ASP A 119 -6.46 13.06 15.29
CA ASP A 119 -7.87 13.30 15.58
C ASP A 119 -8.66 12.00 15.74
N LEU A 120 -8.36 11.00 14.93
CA LEU A 120 -8.98 9.68 15.01
C LEU A 120 -8.62 8.96 16.33
N ILE A 121 -7.34 9.01 16.74
CA ILE A 121 -6.85 8.39 17.99
C ILE A 121 -7.44 9.06 19.24
N LYS A 122 -7.80 10.35 19.19
CA LYS A 122 -8.50 11.01 20.30
C LYS A 122 -9.88 10.41 20.55
N ASN A 123 -10.56 9.97 19.50
CA ASN A 123 -11.94 9.48 19.56
C ASN A 123 -12.03 7.95 19.70
N SER A 124 -10.98 7.23 19.31
CA SER A 124 -10.89 5.77 19.39
C SER A 124 -9.44 5.42 19.70
N LYS A 125 -9.16 4.85 20.87
CA LYS A 125 -7.79 4.49 21.27
C LYS A 125 -7.42 3.11 20.74
N PRO A 126 -6.22 2.90 20.18
CA PRO A 126 -5.81 1.56 19.80
C PRO A 126 -5.44 0.76 21.05
N VAL A 127 -5.63 -0.55 20.98
CA VAL A 127 -5.41 -1.52 22.07
C VAL A 127 -4.10 -2.27 21.95
N SER A 128 -3.47 -2.24 20.77
CA SER A 128 -2.15 -2.83 20.52
C SER A 128 -1.52 -2.22 19.28
N TYR A 129 -0.24 -2.51 19.06
CA TYR A 129 0.43 -2.19 17.81
C TYR A 129 1.27 -3.35 17.30
N VAL A 130 1.52 -3.34 15.99
CA VAL A 130 2.50 -4.19 15.31
C VAL A 130 3.52 -3.29 14.62
N LEU A 131 4.81 -3.54 14.84
CA LEU A 131 5.91 -2.85 14.20
C LEU A 131 6.51 -3.73 13.11
N ARG A 132 6.70 -3.17 11.91
CA ARG A 132 7.20 -3.89 10.73
C ARG A 132 8.26 -3.05 10.02
N LYS A 133 9.29 -3.67 9.44
CA LYS A 133 10.22 -2.98 8.53
C LYS A 133 9.49 -2.74 7.20
N ALA A 134 9.48 -1.51 6.70
CA ALA A 134 8.91 -1.23 5.39
C ALA A 134 9.78 -1.86 4.29
N ARG A 135 9.17 -2.34 3.21
CA ARG A 135 9.91 -2.80 2.04
C ARG A 135 10.50 -1.61 1.31
N THR A 136 11.57 -1.86 0.57
CA THR A 136 12.12 -0.93 -0.41
C THR A 136 11.64 -1.28 -1.82
N LEU A 137 11.88 -0.37 -2.76
CA LEU A 137 11.64 -0.64 -4.18
C LEU A 137 12.41 -1.88 -4.67
N ASN A 138 13.64 -2.08 -4.20
CA ASN A 138 14.45 -3.26 -4.50
C ASN A 138 13.82 -4.54 -3.96
N ASP A 139 13.23 -4.50 -2.76
CA ASP A 139 12.57 -5.68 -2.17
C ASP A 139 11.32 -6.07 -2.96
N VAL A 140 10.63 -5.09 -3.54
CA VAL A 140 9.38 -5.33 -4.28
C VAL A 140 9.63 -5.69 -5.74
N LEU A 141 10.44 -4.92 -6.47
CA LEU A 141 10.63 -5.10 -7.92
C LEU A 141 11.94 -5.81 -8.29
N GLY A 142 12.77 -6.12 -7.30
CA GLY A 142 14.12 -6.64 -7.47
C GLY A 142 15.12 -5.54 -7.80
N GLY A 143 16.30 -5.56 -7.15
CA GLY A 143 17.39 -4.63 -7.46
C GLY A 143 17.85 -4.70 -8.92
N ASP A 144 17.79 -5.89 -9.52
CA ASP A 144 18.07 -6.17 -10.93
C ASP A 144 16.81 -6.19 -11.81
N ASN A 145 15.70 -5.63 -11.32
CA ASN A 145 14.40 -5.63 -12.01
C ASN A 145 13.92 -7.05 -12.39
N THR A 146 13.78 -7.90 -11.36
CA THR A 146 13.34 -9.30 -11.50
C THR A 146 11.93 -9.42 -12.11
N PHE A 147 11.12 -8.38 -11.98
CA PHE A 147 9.79 -8.27 -12.59
C PHE A 147 9.84 -8.05 -14.10
N SER A 148 11.03 -7.89 -14.68
CA SER A 148 11.20 -7.72 -16.13
C SER A 148 10.42 -6.52 -16.67
N LEU A 149 10.36 -5.42 -15.91
CA LEU A 149 9.92 -4.15 -16.47
C LEU A 149 10.88 -3.72 -17.57
N LYS A 150 10.38 -3.02 -18.59
CA LYS A 150 11.24 -2.57 -19.69
C LYS A 150 12.27 -1.58 -19.15
N SER A 151 13.53 -2.03 -19.11
CA SER A 151 14.68 -1.18 -18.77
C SER A 151 15.04 -0.27 -19.94
N GLY A 152 15.73 0.83 -19.66
CA GLY A 152 16.14 1.77 -20.71
C GLY A 152 16.66 3.08 -20.15
N THR A 153 16.40 4.17 -20.87
CA THR A 153 16.63 5.53 -20.38
C THR A 153 15.36 6.08 -19.74
N SER A 154 15.46 7.24 -19.10
CA SER A 154 14.29 7.96 -18.59
C SER A 154 13.21 8.20 -19.66
N GLY A 155 13.57 8.25 -20.95
CA GLY A 155 12.60 8.39 -22.04
C GLY A 155 11.96 7.08 -22.50
N THR A 156 12.66 5.95 -22.41
CA THR A 156 12.27 4.71 -23.13
C THR A 156 11.85 3.55 -22.23
N ALA A 157 12.24 3.60 -20.96
CA ALA A 157 11.88 2.61 -19.94
C ALA A 157 10.43 2.73 -19.48
N ASP A 158 9.90 1.67 -18.87
CA ASP A 158 8.67 1.73 -18.08
C ASP A 158 8.85 2.69 -16.90
N ALA A 159 7.76 3.30 -16.45
CA ALA A 159 7.76 4.21 -15.31
C ALA A 159 7.05 3.57 -14.12
N VAL A 160 7.65 3.67 -12.94
CA VAL A 160 6.99 3.34 -11.68
C VAL A 160 6.86 4.64 -10.90
N TYR A 161 5.68 4.92 -10.38
CA TYR A 161 5.39 6.09 -9.56
C TYR A 161 5.18 5.64 -8.13
N ILE A 162 5.96 6.23 -7.22
CA ILE A 162 6.03 5.84 -5.81
C ILE A 162 5.60 7.03 -4.96
N SER A 163 4.60 6.83 -4.09
CA SER A 163 4.10 7.88 -3.20
C SER A 163 5.14 8.24 -2.13
N THR A 164 5.48 9.52 -2.03
CA THR A 164 6.30 10.08 -0.95
C THR A 164 5.50 10.95 0.02
N SER A 165 4.23 11.18 -0.29
CA SER A 165 3.22 11.74 0.61
C SER A 165 1.83 11.42 0.03
N PRO A 166 0.73 11.71 0.75
CA PRO A 166 -0.63 11.61 0.22
C PRO A 166 -0.93 12.49 -1.02
N SER A 167 0.01 13.35 -1.43
CA SER A 167 -0.16 14.32 -2.52
C SER A 167 1.03 14.40 -3.48
N ILE A 168 2.04 13.54 -3.31
CA ILE A 168 3.27 13.57 -4.14
C ILE A 168 3.70 12.16 -4.51
N GLN A 169 3.89 11.91 -5.81
CA GLN A 169 4.57 10.75 -6.35
C GLN A 169 5.92 11.11 -6.99
N ILE A 170 6.90 10.23 -6.80
CA ILE A 170 8.19 10.29 -7.49
C ILE A 170 8.18 9.27 -8.64
N PRO A 171 8.43 9.70 -9.88
CA PRO A 171 8.60 8.80 -11.00
C PRO A 171 10.02 8.21 -11.02
N VAL A 172 10.12 6.89 -11.16
CA VAL A 172 11.37 6.14 -11.29
C VAL A 172 11.35 5.23 -12.52
N TYR A 173 12.52 4.70 -12.90
CA TYR A 173 12.69 3.74 -13.99
C TYR A 173 13.89 2.86 -13.73
N HIS A 174 13.89 1.64 -14.28
CA HIS A 174 15.08 0.81 -14.26
C HIS A 174 16.02 1.19 -15.41
N SER A 175 17.25 1.60 -15.06
CA SER A 175 18.27 2.04 -16.01
C SER A 175 18.96 0.83 -16.64
N ALA A 176 18.97 0.76 -17.97
CA ALA A 176 19.70 -0.30 -18.68
C ALA A 176 21.22 -0.15 -18.57
N THR A 177 21.72 1.06 -18.28
CA THR A 177 23.16 1.36 -18.20
C THR A 177 23.70 1.19 -16.79
N GLU A 178 22.96 1.67 -15.79
CA GLU A 178 23.39 1.64 -14.38
C GLU A 178 22.96 0.35 -13.67
N ASN A 179 22.04 -0.41 -14.27
CA ASN A 179 21.40 -1.60 -13.68
C ASN A 179 20.82 -1.33 -12.28
N LYS A 180 20.06 -0.22 -12.19
CA LYS A 180 19.52 0.34 -10.95
C LYS A 180 18.18 1.02 -11.18
N TRP A 181 17.39 1.15 -10.12
CA TRP A 181 16.23 2.03 -10.11
C TRP A 181 16.67 3.48 -9.97
N MET A 182 16.44 4.27 -11.01
CA MET A 182 16.85 5.67 -11.07
C MET A 182 15.63 6.58 -11.04
N ARG A 183 15.74 7.72 -10.37
CA ARG A 183 14.72 8.77 -10.43
C ARG A 183 14.63 9.35 -11.83
N ARG A 184 13.41 9.62 -12.32
CA ARG A 184 13.23 10.38 -13.56
C ARG A 184 13.47 11.87 -13.29
N GLY A 185 14.33 12.49 -14.09
CA GLY A 185 14.69 13.91 -13.95
C GLY A 185 15.91 14.18 -13.06
N SER A 186 16.43 13.17 -12.35
CA SER A 186 17.74 13.22 -11.69
C SER A 186 18.52 11.93 -11.97
N ARG A 187 19.73 11.78 -11.40
CA ARG A 187 20.52 10.54 -11.42
C ARG A 187 20.57 9.89 -10.04
N ASP A 188 19.56 10.11 -9.21
CA ASP A 188 19.50 9.52 -7.88
C ASP A 188 19.14 8.05 -7.98
N ASP A 189 19.86 7.20 -7.24
CA ASP A 189 19.52 5.80 -7.01
C ASP A 189 18.35 5.74 -6.02
N MET A 190 17.25 5.14 -6.46
CA MET A 190 15.98 5.05 -5.74
C MET A 190 15.67 3.63 -5.30
N GLY A 191 16.61 2.68 -5.43
CA GLY A 191 16.37 1.28 -5.06
C GLY A 191 15.98 1.10 -3.59
N LEU A 192 16.48 1.98 -2.72
CA LEU A 192 16.18 1.98 -1.27
C LEU A 192 14.97 2.86 -0.90
N LEU A 193 14.22 3.39 -1.87
CA LEU A 193 13.03 4.18 -1.58
C LEU A 193 11.99 3.27 -0.89
N PRO A 194 11.49 3.63 0.31
CA PRO A 194 10.47 2.84 0.99
C PRO A 194 9.15 2.78 0.22
N VAL A 195 8.47 1.65 0.30
CA VAL A 195 7.14 1.42 -0.29
C VAL A 195 6.20 0.86 0.78
N PHE A 196 4.97 1.37 0.81
CA PHE A 196 3.99 1.11 1.85
C PHE A 196 2.77 0.36 1.30
N ASN A 197 2.23 -0.57 2.08
CA ASN A 197 1.24 -1.52 1.56
C ASN A 197 -0.09 -0.90 1.14
N HIS A 198 -0.48 0.21 1.76
CA HIS A 198 -1.69 0.95 1.44
C HIS A 198 -1.50 1.90 0.25
N GLU A 199 -0.27 2.00 -0.28
CA GLU A 199 0.09 2.89 -1.37
C GLU A 199 0.43 2.08 -2.64
N PRO A 200 -0.30 2.29 -3.75
CA PRO A 200 0.00 1.59 -4.97
C PRO A 200 1.34 2.02 -5.54
N LEU A 201 2.00 1.08 -6.22
CA LEU A 201 2.94 1.40 -7.27
C LEU A 201 2.16 1.57 -8.58
N LYS A 202 2.03 2.81 -9.06
CA LYS A 202 1.48 3.06 -10.39
C LYS A 202 2.55 2.74 -11.43
N ILE A 203 2.27 1.80 -12.32
CA ILE A 203 3.21 1.33 -13.34
C ILE A 203 2.68 1.70 -14.71
N VAL A 204 3.41 2.57 -15.40
CA VAL A 204 3.14 2.95 -16.80
C VAL A 204 4.05 2.13 -17.71
N ARG A 205 3.45 1.15 -18.38
CA ARG A 205 4.12 0.26 -19.31
C ARG A 205 4.20 0.92 -20.68
N LYS A 206 5.40 1.11 -21.24
CA LYS A 206 5.58 1.77 -22.55
C LYS A 206 5.56 0.79 -23.72
N ALA A 207 6.13 -0.40 -23.54
CA ALA A 207 6.17 -1.45 -24.55
C ALA A 207 6.57 -2.79 -23.90
N GLY A 208 6.46 -3.90 -24.64
CA GLY A 208 6.84 -5.24 -24.19
C GLY A 208 5.66 -6.21 -24.19
N ASN A 209 5.85 -7.36 -23.54
CA ASN A 209 4.77 -8.31 -23.26
C ASN A 209 4.07 -7.94 -21.94
N GLY A 210 2.92 -8.55 -21.65
CA GLY A 210 2.36 -8.50 -20.29
C GLY A 210 3.35 -9.08 -19.27
N VAL A 211 3.33 -8.55 -18.05
CA VAL A 211 4.13 -9.05 -16.92
C VAL A 211 3.18 -9.47 -15.81
N GLN A 212 3.45 -10.63 -15.21
CA GLN A 212 2.80 -11.04 -13.97
C GLN A 212 3.66 -10.65 -12.78
N ALA A 213 3.10 -9.79 -11.94
CA ALA A 213 3.71 -9.30 -10.72
C ALA A 213 3.20 -10.14 -9.53
N PHE A 214 4.13 -10.66 -8.71
CA PHE A 214 3.80 -11.43 -7.51
C PHE A 214 4.42 -10.77 -6.28
N VAL A 215 3.58 -10.49 -5.27
CA VAL A 215 4.05 -9.97 -3.98
C VAL A 215 3.61 -10.93 -2.88
N ILE A 216 4.57 -11.46 -2.12
CA ILE A 216 4.36 -12.44 -1.04
C ILE A 216 4.52 -11.77 0.32
N GLY A 217 3.74 -12.18 1.31
CA GLY A 217 3.86 -11.70 2.69
C GLY A 217 2.67 -12.11 3.56
N GLU A 218 2.60 -11.55 4.76
CA GLU A 218 1.50 -11.81 5.69
C GLU A 218 0.20 -11.16 5.20
N VAL A 219 -0.92 -11.85 5.30
CA VAL A 219 -2.21 -11.29 4.86
C VAL A 219 -2.81 -10.43 5.99
N ALA A 220 -3.36 -9.27 5.63
CA ALA A 220 -4.11 -8.44 6.57
C ALA A 220 -5.32 -9.21 7.13
N GLN A 221 -5.41 -9.35 8.45
CA GLN A 221 -6.51 -10.07 9.12
C GLN A 221 -7.60 -9.15 9.70
N LYS A 222 -7.40 -7.83 9.59
CA LYS A 222 -8.22 -6.79 10.21
C LYS A 222 -8.77 -5.85 9.15
N HIS A 223 -9.92 -5.24 9.43
CA HIS A 223 -10.46 -4.15 8.60
C HIS A 223 -9.48 -2.99 8.58
N GLN A 224 -9.29 -2.37 7.43
CA GLN A 224 -8.23 -1.36 7.26
C GLN A 224 -8.83 0.05 7.37
N ARG A 225 -8.28 0.85 8.28
CA ARG A 225 -8.44 2.30 8.31
C ARG A 225 -7.42 2.89 7.33
N LEU A 226 -7.88 3.19 6.12
CA LEU A 226 -7.05 3.66 5.01
C LEU A 226 -7.03 5.18 4.94
N GLN A 227 -5.83 5.75 4.83
CA GLN A 227 -5.67 7.16 4.47
C GLN A 227 -5.97 7.33 2.98
N LEU A 228 -6.98 8.13 2.66
CA LEU A 228 -7.32 8.47 1.29
C LEU A 228 -6.37 9.54 0.76
N SER A 229 -5.68 9.19 -0.32
CA SER A 229 -4.64 9.96 -0.99
C SER A 229 -5.18 10.63 -2.26
N GLN A 230 -4.63 11.80 -2.58
CA GLN A 230 -4.85 12.47 -3.86
C GLN A 230 -4.00 11.87 -4.98
N GLU A 231 -3.04 11.02 -4.64
CA GLU A 231 -2.17 10.38 -5.62
C GLU A 231 -2.54 8.94 -5.93
N SER A 232 -3.52 8.37 -5.21
CA SER A 232 -4.03 6.98 -5.25
C SER A 232 -3.86 6.28 -3.89
N THR A 233 -4.92 5.64 -3.42
CA THR A 233 -4.93 4.72 -2.26
C THR A 233 -5.42 3.36 -2.73
N LEU A 234 -4.70 2.30 -2.38
CA LEU A 234 -5.18 0.96 -2.69
C LEU A 234 -6.06 0.41 -1.60
N LEU A 235 -7.17 -0.14 -2.06
CA LEU A 235 -7.93 -1.11 -1.34
C LEU A 235 -7.65 -2.48 -1.95
N HIS A 236 -6.98 -3.30 -1.16
CA HIS A 236 -6.81 -4.71 -1.45
C HIS A 236 -8.08 -5.44 -1.07
N THR A 237 -8.91 -5.71 -2.05
CA THR A 237 -10.05 -6.58 -1.88
C THR A 237 -9.54 -8.01 -1.99
N GLY A 238 -8.95 -8.53 -0.91
CA GLY A 238 -8.67 -9.95 -0.72
C GLY A 238 -9.97 -10.74 -0.58
N LEU A 239 -10.91 -10.53 -1.49
CA LEU A 239 -12.26 -11.01 -1.37
C LEU A 239 -12.28 -12.46 -1.83
N PRO A 240 -12.59 -13.40 -0.93
CA PRO A 240 -12.72 -14.81 -1.27
C PRO A 240 -13.93 -15.09 -2.18
N VAL A 241 -14.76 -14.08 -2.43
CA VAL A 241 -15.99 -14.15 -3.22
C VAL A 241 -16.01 -12.95 -4.17
N PRO A 242 -16.34 -13.13 -5.46
CA PRO A 242 -16.55 -12.01 -6.38
C PRO A 242 -17.54 -11.00 -5.79
N GLN A 243 -17.12 -9.76 -5.63
CA GLN A 243 -17.99 -8.65 -5.22
C GLN A 243 -18.25 -7.75 -6.39
N THR A 244 -19.39 -7.07 -6.39
CA THR A 244 -19.63 -5.93 -7.28
C THR A 244 -19.28 -4.62 -6.60
N LEU A 245 -19.02 -3.56 -7.37
CA LEU A 245 -18.83 -2.20 -6.83
C LEU A 245 -19.95 -1.80 -5.85
N LEU A 246 -21.19 -2.20 -6.13
CA LEU A 246 -22.31 -1.96 -5.21
C LEU A 246 -22.14 -2.70 -3.88
N SER A 247 -21.75 -3.98 -3.92
CA SER A 247 -21.61 -4.81 -2.72
C SER A 247 -20.40 -4.46 -1.84
N THR A 248 -19.41 -3.72 -2.38
CA THR A 248 -18.27 -3.22 -1.58
C THR A 248 -18.67 -2.14 -0.56
N SER A 249 -19.86 -1.53 -0.73
CA SER A 249 -20.30 -0.37 0.06
C SER A 249 -19.32 0.82 0.06
N LEU A 250 -18.41 0.90 -0.92
CA LEU A 250 -17.44 2.00 -1.00
C LEU A 250 -18.09 3.38 -1.02
N HIS A 251 -19.30 3.49 -1.58
CA HIS A 251 -20.05 4.74 -1.65
C HIS A 251 -20.42 5.31 -0.27
N THR A 252 -20.47 4.49 0.79
CA THR A 252 -20.68 4.97 2.16
C THR A 252 -19.38 5.29 2.90
N ALA A 253 -18.26 4.73 2.42
CA ALA A 253 -16.95 4.91 3.03
C ALA A 253 -16.20 6.13 2.46
N LEU A 254 -16.45 6.49 1.20
CA LEU A 254 -15.79 7.63 0.55
C LEU A 254 -16.34 8.98 1.07
N PRO A 255 -15.48 9.98 1.32
CA PRO A 255 -15.90 11.30 1.77
C PRO A 255 -16.78 12.07 0.78
N ASP A 256 -16.48 11.99 -0.52
CA ASP A 256 -17.30 12.56 -1.58
C ASP A 256 -17.44 11.54 -2.72
N PRO A 257 -18.34 10.54 -2.58
CA PRO A 257 -18.43 9.43 -3.52
C PRO A 257 -18.84 9.87 -4.94
N SER A 258 -19.38 11.08 -5.08
CA SER A 258 -19.78 11.66 -6.37
C SER A 258 -18.63 12.30 -7.15
N SER A 259 -17.58 12.74 -6.44
CA SER A 259 -16.40 13.36 -7.03
C SER A 259 -15.14 12.50 -6.94
N ASP A 260 -15.06 11.64 -5.92
CA ASP A 260 -13.99 10.66 -5.74
C ASP A 260 -14.07 9.59 -6.85
N VAL A 261 -12.91 9.14 -7.31
CA VAL A 261 -12.81 8.19 -8.43
C VAL A 261 -12.29 6.86 -7.93
N VAL A 262 -12.99 5.79 -8.26
CA VAL A 262 -12.53 4.41 -8.05
C VAL A 262 -12.15 3.83 -9.41
N TYR A 263 -10.89 3.47 -9.56
CA TYR A 263 -10.34 2.82 -10.75
C TYR A 263 -10.46 1.30 -10.58
N VAL A 264 -11.21 0.67 -11.49
CA VAL A 264 -11.52 -0.77 -11.44
C VAL A 264 -11.32 -1.42 -12.80
N PRO A 265 -10.90 -2.70 -12.87
CA PRO A 265 -10.92 -3.42 -14.13
C PRO A 265 -12.37 -3.82 -14.44
N LEU A 266 -13.01 -3.15 -15.40
CA LEU A 266 -14.40 -3.48 -15.79
C LEU A 266 -14.50 -4.77 -16.60
N THR A 267 -13.38 -5.27 -17.11
CA THR A 267 -13.25 -6.54 -17.80
C THR A 267 -12.06 -7.31 -17.23
N PRO A 268 -12.11 -8.66 -17.15
CA PRO A 268 -10.99 -9.46 -16.68
C PRO A 268 -9.72 -9.19 -17.49
N GLY A 269 -8.64 -8.79 -16.82
CA GLY A 269 -7.38 -8.43 -17.46
C GLY A 269 -7.43 -7.14 -18.30
N GLY A 270 -8.52 -6.37 -18.24
CA GLY A 270 -8.64 -5.07 -18.89
C GLY A 270 -7.86 -3.96 -18.18
N PRO A 271 -7.75 -2.76 -18.79
CA PRO A 271 -7.23 -1.59 -18.09
C PRO A 271 -8.14 -1.22 -16.90
N LEU A 272 -7.59 -0.51 -15.92
CA LEU A 272 -8.43 0.11 -14.90
C LEU A 272 -9.17 1.31 -15.48
N GLU A 273 -10.48 1.35 -15.29
CA GLU A 273 -11.36 2.40 -15.78
C GLU A 273 -11.89 3.26 -14.61
N PRO A 274 -11.97 4.58 -14.78
CA PRO A 274 -12.42 5.48 -13.73
C PRO A 274 -13.93 5.36 -13.52
N CYS A 275 -14.36 5.13 -12.29
CA CYS A 275 -15.76 5.05 -11.89
C CYS A 275 -16.07 6.01 -10.74
N TYR A 276 -17.31 6.49 -10.67
CA TYR A 276 -17.80 7.35 -9.58
C TYR A 276 -19.21 6.89 -9.15
N TYR A 277 -19.63 7.26 -7.94
CA TYR A 277 -20.96 6.93 -7.45
C TYR A 277 -21.92 8.11 -7.65
N ASP A 278 -22.90 7.93 -8.52
CA ASP A 278 -23.97 8.90 -8.74
C ASP A 278 -25.07 8.71 -7.70
N SER A 279 -25.05 9.57 -6.66
CA SER A 279 -26.02 9.55 -5.57
C SER A 279 -27.46 9.84 -6.01
N SER A 280 -27.65 10.52 -7.14
CA SER A 280 -29.00 10.82 -7.66
C SER A 280 -29.69 9.58 -8.23
N SER A 281 -28.91 8.65 -8.78
CA SER A 281 -29.41 7.40 -9.34
C SER A 281 -29.13 6.18 -8.46
N GLY A 282 -28.32 6.33 -7.41
CA GLY A 282 -27.91 5.25 -6.52
C GLY A 282 -27.02 4.21 -7.23
N GLN A 283 -26.20 4.65 -8.19
CA GLN A 283 -25.46 3.77 -9.09
C GLN A 283 -23.99 4.18 -9.21
N TRP A 284 -23.12 3.19 -9.32
CA TRP A 284 -21.77 3.39 -9.85
C TRP A 284 -21.83 3.56 -11.36
N LYS A 285 -21.14 4.57 -11.87
CA LYS A 285 -21.04 4.86 -13.29
C LYS A 285 -19.60 4.95 -13.74
N ASN A 286 -19.32 4.45 -14.94
CA ASN A 286 -18.08 4.73 -15.64
C ASN A 286 -18.02 6.25 -15.92
N ARG A 287 -16.91 6.88 -15.56
CA ARG A 287 -16.74 8.33 -15.66
C ARG A 287 -16.66 8.82 -17.10
N ASP A 288 -16.13 8.00 -18.00
CA ASP A 288 -15.89 8.35 -19.39
C ASP A 288 -17.12 8.06 -20.26
N THR A 289 -17.85 6.97 -19.99
CA THR A 289 -19.02 6.55 -20.80
C THR A 289 -20.38 6.88 -20.16
N GLY A 290 -20.43 7.08 -18.84
CA GLY A 290 -21.68 7.27 -18.09
C GLY A 290 -22.48 5.98 -17.87
N GLU A 291 -21.98 4.83 -18.32
CA GLU A 291 -22.65 3.53 -18.20
C GLU A 291 -22.71 3.07 -16.74
N ASN A 292 -23.81 2.41 -16.37
CA ASN A 292 -23.96 1.82 -15.05
C ASN A 292 -23.07 0.57 -14.92
N VAL A 293 -22.16 0.61 -13.95
CA VAL A 293 -21.17 -0.45 -13.65
C VAL A 293 -21.35 -1.02 -12.24
N SER A 294 -22.49 -0.74 -11.60
CA SER A 294 -22.78 -1.14 -10.20
C SER A 294 -22.69 -2.66 -10.00
N SER A 295 -23.07 -3.44 -11.00
CA SER A 295 -23.06 -4.90 -10.97
C SER A 295 -21.77 -5.53 -11.52
N THR A 296 -20.79 -4.71 -11.92
CA THR A 296 -19.53 -5.23 -12.45
C THR A 296 -18.76 -5.91 -11.33
N ALA A 297 -18.39 -7.18 -11.57
CA ALA A 297 -17.54 -7.92 -10.65
C ALA A 297 -16.18 -7.23 -10.56
N VAL A 298 -15.76 -7.00 -9.32
CA VAL A 298 -14.48 -6.45 -8.94
C VAL A 298 -13.66 -7.59 -8.38
N GLU A 299 -12.54 -7.86 -9.05
CA GLU A 299 -11.53 -8.80 -8.56
C GLU A 299 -10.21 -8.05 -8.33
N GLY A 300 -9.55 -8.35 -7.21
CA GLY A 300 -8.18 -7.92 -6.94
C GLY A 300 -8.02 -6.55 -6.28
N ILE A 301 -7.62 -5.55 -7.06
CA ILE A 301 -7.11 -4.26 -6.55
C ILE A 301 -8.05 -3.14 -6.97
N LEU A 302 -8.58 -2.43 -5.98
CA LEU A 302 -9.33 -1.20 -6.17
C LEU A 302 -8.42 -0.02 -5.90
N ASN A 303 -8.28 0.89 -6.87
CA ASN A 303 -7.53 2.11 -6.66
C ASN A 303 -8.47 3.31 -6.47
N ILE A 304 -8.33 4.02 -5.36
CA ILE A 304 -9.18 5.14 -4.98
C ILE A 304 -8.39 6.43 -5.11
N LEU A 305 -8.93 7.38 -5.85
CA LEU A 305 -8.43 8.74 -5.98
C LEU A 305 -9.41 9.69 -5.30
N SER A 306 -9.03 10.20 -4.14
CA SER A 306 -9.84 11.19 -3.43
C SER A 306 -9.59 12.58 -4.00
N VAL A 307 -10.66 13.30 -4.32
CA VAL A 307 -10.56 14.71 -4.75
C VAL A 307 -10.67 15.68 -3.56
N THR A 308 -10.93 15.16 -2.36
CA THR A 308 -10.99 16.00 -1.16
C THR A 308 -9.60 16.59 -0.87
N ARG A 309 -9.56 17.89 -0.54
CA ARG A 309 -8.30 18.63 -0.32
C ARG A 309 -7.58 18.24 0.99
N LEU A 310 -8.18 17.39 1.83
CA LEU A 310 -7.66 17.00 3.13
C LEU A 310 -7.56 15.47 3.22
N PRO A 311 -6.40 14.91 3.64
CA PRO A 311 -6.28 13.48 3.89
C PRO A 311 -7.29 13.05 4.96
N ALA A 312 -8.13 12.07 4.65
CA ALA A 312 -9.09 11.50 5.58
C ALA A 312 -8.83 9.99 5.74
N TYR A 313 -9.06 9.47 6.94
CA TYR A 313 -9.09 8.03 7.16
C TYR A 313 -10.51 7.52 6.96
N THR A 314 -10.66 6.42 6.24
CA THR A 314 -11.92 5.70 6.11
C THR A 314 -11.74 4.24 6.48
N THR A 315 -12.74 3.63 7.11
CA THR A 315 -12.75 2.19 7.34
C THR A 315 -13.27 1.51 6.09
N VAL A 316 -12.48 0.58 5.57
CA VAL A 316 -12.99 -0.37 4.58
C VAL A 316 -13.07 -1.77 5.17
N GLN A 317 -14.25 -2.36 5.06
CA GLN A 317 -14.49 -3.74 5.46
C GLN A 317 -13.80 -4.69 4.48
N THR A 318 -12.76 -5.36 4.96
CA THR A 318 -12.19 -6.53 4.32
C THR A 318 -12.99 -7.75 4.75
N ASN A 319 -13.71 -8.40 3.81
CA ASN A 319 -14.34 -9.68 4.12
C ASN A 319 -13.25 -10.74 4.22
N THR A 320 -12.81 -11.05 5.44
CA THR A 320 -11.98 -12.22 5.70
C THR A 320 -12.86 -13.48 5.62
N LEU A 321 -12.32 -14.56 5.06
CA LEU A 321 -12.94 -15.88 5.26
C LEU A 321 -13.03 -16.14 6.78
N PRO A 322 -14.12 -16.75 7.27
CA PRO A 322 -14.13 -17.28 8.62
C PRO A 322 -12.91 -18.20 8.77
N THR A 323 -12.23 -18.08 9.90
CA THR A 323 -11.11 -18.95 10.27
C THR A 323 -11.57 -20.41 10.10
N PRO A 324 -10.82 -21.28 9.40
CA PRO A 324 -11.13 -22.70 9.45
C PRO A 324 -11.08 -23.11 10.93
N GLN A 325 -12.19 -23.63 11.45
CA GLN A 325 -12.24 -24.26 12.77
C GLN A 325 -11.47 -25.57 12.76
#